data_AF-C1LC20-F1
#
_entry.id   AF-C1LC20-F1
#
_cell.length_a   1.000
_cell.length_b   1.000
_cell.length_c   1.000
_cell.angle_alpha   90.00
_cell.angle_beta   90.00
_cell.angle_gamma   90.00
#
_symmetry.space_group_name_H-M   'P 1'
#
loop_
_entity.id
_entity.type
_entity.pdbx_description
1 polymer ?
#
loop_
_entity_poly.entity_id
_entity_poly.type
_entity_poly.pdbx_seq_one_letter_code
_entity_poly.pdbx_strand_id
1 'polypeptide(L)'
;MANTGKISLKRKFVKAGVFKAELDEFLKRELADDGYSGFQVRESRKYTEVIILATKTQSVLGEGSRRIRELTSVLQKRFGFPDGTLGLFAEKMTFRGLSAIAQAESLRYKLTYGLPVRKACYGILRFIMESGARGAEVIVSGKIKGQRAKAMKFCYGLMIHSGDPVNYYVDKAVRHVQLPQGILGIKVKIMMDHDSSGKKGPRKPLPDTVTILAAKEEVLPTAPYSENKM
;
A
#
# COMPACT_ATOMS: atom_id res chain seq x y z
N MET A 1 -8.38 -0.35 33.77
CA MET A 1 -7.13 -0.63 34.52
C MET A 1 -6.11 -1.22 33.56
N ALA A 2 -5.16 -0.42 33.07
CA ALA A 2 -4.07 -0.93 32.23
C ALA A 2 -3.07 -1.65 33.14
N ASN A 3 -3.07 -2.98 33.09
CA ASN A 3 -2.23 -3.84 33.91
C ASN A 3 -0.75 -3.57 33.60
N THR A 4 -0.08 -2.76 34.44
CA THR A 4 1.35 -2.40 34.39
C THR A 4 2.23 -3.47 35.05
N GLY A 5 1.87 -4.73 34.92
CA GLY A 5 2.76 -5.84 35.29
C GLY A 5 3.99 -5.88 34.38
N LYS A 6 5.11 -6.41 34.86
CA LYS A 6 6.25 -6.78 33.99
C LYS A 6 5.78 -7.81 32.96
N ILE A 7 5.52 -7.37 31.74
CA ILE A 7 5.13 -8.24 30.62
C ILE A 7 6.40 -8.82 29.98
N SER A 8 6.41 -10.13 29.72
CA SER A 8 7.50 -10.77 28.96
C SER A 8 7.66 -10.12 27.58
N LEU A 9 8.89 -10.02 27.07
CA LEU A 9 9.16 -9.47 25.74
C LEU A 9 8.32 -10.12 24.63
N LYS A 10 8.13 -11.45 24.68
CA LYS A 10 7.28 -12.18 23.72
C LYS A 10 5.85 -11.65 23.68
N ARG A 11 5.19 -11.58 24.85
CA ARG A 11 3.82 -11.04 24.97
C ARG A 11 3.73 -9.57 24.58
N LYS A 12 4.78 -8.77 24.84
CA LYS A 12 4.84 -7.36 24.42
C LYS A 12 4.76 -7.21 22.90
N PHE A 13 5.56 -7.98 22.15
CA PHE A 13 5.52 -7.95 20.68
C PHE A 13 4.19 -8.46 20.12
N VAL A 14 3.63 -9.52 20.70
CA VAL A 14 2.32 -10.03 20.27
C VAL A 14 1.23 -8.97 20.49
N LYS A 15 1.20 -8.32 21.65
CA LYS A 15 0.23 -7.26 21.94
C LYS A 15 0.35 -6.08 20.97
N ALA A 16 1.58 -5.67 20.63
CA ALA A 16 1.82 -4.61 19.65
C ALA A 16 1.38 -5.02 18.23
N GLY A 17 1.56 -6.30 17.85
CA GLY A 17 1.06 -6.83 16.58
C GLY A 17 -0.45 -6.84 16.49
N VAL A 18 -1.13 -7.29 17.55
CA VAL A 18 -2.61 -7.29 17.64
C VAL A 18 -3.14 -5.86 17.56
N PHE A 19 -2.52 -4.91 18.26
CA PHE A 19 -2.87 -3.49 18.18
C PHE A 19 -2.79 -2.96 16.74
N LYS A 20 -1.70 -3.25 16.03
CA LYS A 20 -1.54 -2.82 14.62
C LYS A 20 -2.58 -3.46 13.71
N ALA A 21 -2.84 -4.76 13.87
CA ALA A 21 -3.83 -5.46 13.06
C ALA A 21 -5.26 -4.92 13.27
N GLU A 22 -5.65 -4.67 14.53
CA GLU A 22 -6.96 -4.11 14.86
C GLU A 22 -7.12 -2.69 14.31
N LEU A 23 -6.08 -1.86 14.44
CA LEU A 23 -6.07 -0.49 13.91
C LEU A 23 -6.17 -0.46 12.37
N ASP A 24 -5.43 -1.34 11.68
CA ASP A 24 -5.47 -1.47 10.22
C ASP A 24 -6.88 -1.82 9.73
N GLU A 25 -7.51 -2.83 10.36
CA GLU A 25 -8.84 -3.28 9.98
C GLU A 25 -9.92 -2.22 10.26
N PHE A 26 -9.81 -1.51 11.39
CA PHE A 26 -10.70 -0.40 11.71
C PHE A 26 -10.60 0.73 10.66
N LEU A 27 -9.39 1.19 10.36
CA LEU A 27 -9.16 2.27 9.40
C LEU A 27 -9.55 1.86 7.97
N LYS A 28 -9.30 0.61 7.57
CA LYS A 28 -9.73 0.09 6.26
C LYS A 28 -11.24 0.15 6.07
N ARG A 29 -12.03 -0.09 7.11
CA ARG A 29 -13.50 -0.05 7.04
C ARG A 29 -14.02 1.38 7.02
N GLU A 30 -13.50 2.21 7.93
CA GLU A 30 -13.98 3.59 8.11
C GLU A 30 -13.54 4.54 6.98
N LEU A 31 -12.31 4.39 6.49
CA LEU A 31 -11.70 5.27 5.49
C LEU A 31 -11.65 4.65 4.08
N ALA A 32 -12.49 3.66 3.79
CA ALA A 32 -12.53 2.98 2.50
C ALA A 32 -12.78 3.96 1.33
N ASP A 33 -13.73 4.88 1.51
CA ASP A 33 -14.16 5.83 0.47
C ASP A 33 -13.16 6.98 0.25
N ASP A 34 -12.32 7.24 1.25
CA ASP A 34 -11.28 8.27 1.23
C ASP A 34 -9.97 7.79 0.59
N GLY A 35 -9.94 6.51 0.17
CA GLY A 35 -8.78 5.88 -0.44
C GLY A 35 -7.65 5.67 0.56
N TYR A 36 -7.97 5.04 1.69
CA TYR A 36 -7.00 4.51 2.63
C TYR A 36 -6.04 3.54 1.95
N SER A 37 -4.73 3.68 2.21
CA SER A 37 -3.71 2.75 1.73
C SER A 37 -3.03 2.00 2.86
N GLY A 38 -2.85 2.63 4.02
CA GLY A 38 -2.13 2.07 5.14
C GLY A 38 -1.88 3.09 6.23
N PHE A 39 -1.08 2.70 7.21
CA PHE A 39 -0.75 3.55 8.35
C PHE A 39 0.66 3.23 8.86
N GLN A 40 1.24 4.18 9.57
CA GLN A 40 2.49 4.00 10.30
C GLN A 40 2.29 4.41 11.74
N VAL A 41 2.77 3.58 12.68
CA VAL A 41 2.74 3.89 14.11
C VAL A 41 4.16 4.24 14.54
N ARG A 42 4.32 5.43 15.12
CA ARG A 42 5.55 5.86 15.78
C ARG A 42 5.28 5.92 17.28
N GLU A 43 5.90 5.00 18.00
CA GLU A 43 5.76 4.91 19.46
C GLU A 43 6.95 5.63 20.12
N SER A 44 6.67 6.72 20.81
CA SER A 44 7.60 7.38 21.73
C SER A 44 7.21 7.05 23.17
N ARG A 45 8.14 7.23 24.12
CA ARG A 45 7.87 6.93 25.54
C ARG A 45 6.69 7.73 26.13
N LYS A 46 6.43 8.92 25.60
CA LYS A 46 5.40 9.86 26.08
C LYS A 46 4.19 9.98 25.17
N TYR A 47 4.34 9.71 23.88
CA TYR A 47 3.31 9.96 22.87
C TYR A 47 3.33 8.85 21.82
N THR A 48 2.16 8.52 21.27
CA THR A 48 2.00 7.59 20.16
C THR A 48 1.41 8.34 18.98
N GLU A 49 2.13 8.35 17.87
CA GLU A 49 1.67 9.00 16.63
C GLU A 49 1.23 7.94 15.64
N VAL A 50 0.01 8.11 15.12
CA VAL A 50 -0.54 7.28 14.05
C VAL A 50 -0.64 8.14 12.80
N ILE A 51 0.20 7.84 11.81
CA ILE A 51 0.22 8.50 10.51
C ILE A 51 -0.63 7.67 9.54
N ILE A 52 -1.76 8.22 9.12
CA ILE A 52 -2.67 7.62 8.16
C ILE A 52 -2.25 8.02 6.75
N LEU A 53 -1.98 7.04 5.89
CA LEU A 53 -1.65 7.24 4.50
C LEU A 53 -2.92 7.11 3.65
N ALA A 54 -3.39 8.23 3.12
CA ALA A 54 -4.61 8.29 2.33
C ALA A 54 -4.43 9.12 1.05
N THR A 55 -5.28 8.86 0.05
CA THR A 55 -5.27 9.65 -1.19
C THR A 55 -5.96 11.01 -1.04
N LYS A 56 -7.09 11.05 -0.31
CA LYS A 56 -7.88 12.26 -0.04
C LYS A 56 -7.74 12.69 1.42
N THR A 57 -6.67 13.42 1.74
CA THR A 57 -6.41 13.85 3.13
C THR A 57 -7.51 14.75 3.68
N GLN A 58 -8.05 15.68 2.89
CA GLN A 58 -9.12 16.58 3.34
C GLN A 58 -10.36 15.84 3.84
N SER A 59 -10.78 14.77 3.16
CA SER A 59 -11.92 13.95 3.57
C SER A 59 -11.66 13.15 4.85
N VAL A 60 -10.40 12.75 5.08
CA VAL A 60 -9.96 12.11 6.33
C VAL A 60 -9.96 13.10 7.51
N LEU A 61 -9.52 14.34 7.29
CA LEU A 61 -9.60 15.39 8.31
C LEU A 61 -11.05 15.73 8.66
N GLY A 62 -11.90 15.85 7.63
CA GLY A 62 -13.29 16.31 7.75
C GLY A 62 -13.40 17.82 7.97
N GLU A 63 -14.63 18.32 8.03
CA GLU A 63 -14.91 19.75 8.28
C GLU A 63 -14.36 20.17 9.64
N GLY A 64 -13.54 21.23 9.66
CA GLY A 64 -12.94 21.73 10.90
C GLY A 64 -12.09 20.71 11.66
N SER A 65 -11.54 19.69 10.99
CA SER A 65 -10.84 18.56 11.63
C SER A 65 -11.72 17.74 12.59
N ARG A 66 -13.04 17.73 12.37
CA ARG A 66 -13.99 16.99 13.22
C ARG A 66 -13.73 15.48 13.17
N ARG A 67 -13.58 14.91 11.97
CA ARG A 67 -13.47 13.46 11.78
C ARG A 67 -12.21 12.90 12.43
N ILE A 68 -11.06 13.59 12.31
CA ILE A 68 -9.82 13.13 12.94
C ILE A 68 -9.88 13.20 14.47
N ARG A 69 -10.60 14.17 15.05
CA ARG A 69 -10.83 14.28 16.50
C ARG A 69 -11.75 13.17 17.02
N GLU A 70 -12.79 12.83 16.26
CA GLU A 70 -13.68 11.69 16.54
C GLU A 70 -12.89 10.37 16.50
N LEU A 71 -12.10 10.14 15.44
CA LEU A 71 -11.23 8.96 15.33
C LEU A 71 -10.24 8.86 16.48
N THR A 72 -9.61 9.97 16.86
CA THR A 72 -8.69 10.02 18.00
C THR A 72 -9.41 9.63 19.28
N SER A 73 -10.61 10.17 19.52
CA SER A 73 -11.41 9.88 20.71
C SER A 73 -11.84 8.40 20.78
N VAL A 74 -12.24 7.81 19.65
CA VAL A 74 -12.61 6.39 19.56
C VAL A 74 -11.42 5.50 19.87
N LEU A 75 -10.28 5.75 19.23
CA LEU A 75 -9.06 4.97 19.43
C LEU A 75 -8.54 5.09 20.87
N GLN A 76 -8.59 6.29 21.42
CA GLN A 76 -8.15 6.55 22.78
C GLN A 76 -9.00 5.77 23.80
N LYS A 77 -10.33 5.81 23.68
CA LYS A 77 -11.26 5.06 24.55
C LYS A 77 -11.14 3.55 24.35
N ARG A 78 -10.97 3.08 23.11
CA ARG A 78 -10.85 1.66 22.76
C ARG A 78 -9.60 1.03 23.36
N PHE A 79 -8.45 1.69 23.23
CA PHE A 79 -7.16 1.16 23.66
C PHE A 79 -6.76 1.59 25.07
N GLY A 80 -7.53 2.48 25.71
CA GLY A 80 -7.31 2.95 27.08
C GLY A 80 -6.08 3.83 27.21
N PHE A 81 -5.80 4.67 26.21
CA PHE A 81 -4.72 5.65 26.27
C PHE A 81 -5.10 6.85 27.17
N PRO A 82 -4.17 7.37 27.99
CA PRO A 82 -4.42 8.59 28.74
C PRO A 82 -4.58 9.82 27.81
N ASP A 83 -5.34 10.81 28.26
CA ASP A 83 -5.67 12.00 27.46
C ASP A 83 -4.41 12.69 26.93
N GLY A 84 -4.43 13.04 25.63
CA GLY A 84 -3.33 13.74 24.96
C GLY A 84 -2.10 12.90 24.61
N THR A 85 -2.08 11.59 24.88
CA THR A 85 -0.94 10.73 24.44
C THR A 85 -1.04 10.19 23.03
N LEU A 86 -2.23 10.15 22.44
CA LEU A 86 -2.45 9.67 21.07
C LEU A 86 -2.62 10.85 20.10
N GLY A 87 -1.79 10.91 19.07
CA GLY A 87 -1.90 11.89 17.98
C GLY A 87 -2.15 11.19 16.65
N LEU A 88 -3.19 11.61 15.92
CA LEU A 88 -3.47 11.15 14.55
C LEU A 88 -3.06 12.22 13.54
N PHE A 89 -2.33 11.81 12.52
CA PHE A 89 -1.93 12.66 11.39
C PHE A 89 -2.36 12.02 10.09
N ALA A 90 -2.81 12.82 9.13
CA ALA A 90 -3.10 12.35 7.78
C ALA A 90 -2.03 12.85 6.82
N GLU A 91 -1.37 11.93 6.14
CA GLU A 91 -0.36 12.21 5.13
C GLU A 91 -0.88 11.82 3.74
N LYS A 92 -0.63 12.69 2.76
CA LYS A 92 -1.06 12.46 1.39
C LYS A 92 -0.12 11.47 0.71
N MET A 93 -0.69 10.39 0.19
CA MET A 93 0.09 9.42 -0.58
C MET A 93 0.57 10.02 -1.91
N THR A 94 1.89 9.98 -2.13
CA THR A 94 2.53 10.47 -3.37
C THR A 94 2.27 9.53 -4.55
N PHE A 95 2.40 8.22 -4.37
CA PHE A 95 2.30 7.21 -5.44
C PHE A 95 1.06 6.32 -5.31
N ARG A 96 -0.14 6.92 -5.44
CA ARG A 96 -1.42 6.18 -5.30
C ARG A 96 -1.62 5.02 -6.29
N GLY A 97 -0.98 5.07 -7.45
CA GLY A 97 -1.08 4.04 -8.49
C GLY A 97 -0.32 2.76 -8.18
N LEU A 98 0.68 2.84 -7.28
CA LEU A 98 1.52 1.70 -6.90
C LEU A 98 0.99 0.92 -5.68
N SER A 99 -0.01 1.46 -4.98
CA SER A 99 -0.67 0.77 -3.86
C SER A 99 -1.81 -0.11 -4.34
N ALA A 100 -1.70 -1.42 -4.09
CA ALA A 100 -2.73 -2.38 -4.45
C ALA A 100 -4.02 -2.14 -3.66
N ILE A 101 -3.92 -1.72 -2.40
CA ILE A 101 -5.08 -1.44 -1.54
C ILE A 101 -5.90 -0.27 -2.11
N ALA A 102 -5.25 0.84 -2.41
CA ALA A 102 -5.93 2.03 -2.95
C ALA A 102 -6.59 1.72 -4.31
N GLN A 103 -5.92 0.92 -5.17
CA GLN A 103 -6.49 0.51 -6.45
C GLN A 103 -7.64 -0.48 -6.30
N ALA A 104 -7.59 -1.39 -5.33
CA ALA A 104 -8.67 -2.31 -5.05
C ALA A 104 -9.93 -1.59 -4.53
N GLU A 105 -9.78 -0.60 -3.64
CA GLU A 105 -10.91 0.24 -3.20
C GLU A 105 -11.45 1.10 -4.35
N SER A 106 -10.58 1.66 -5.20
CA SER A 106 -11.03 2.39 -6.39
C SER A 106 -11.84 1.49 -7.35
N LEU A 107 -11.44 0.22 -7.51
CA LEU A 107 -12.19 -0.76 -8.30
C LEU A 107 -13.53 -1.09 -7.65
N ARG A 108 -13.55 -1.31 -6.34
CA ARG A 108 -14.79 -1.54 -5.58
C ARG A 108 -15.76 -0.38 -5.79
N TYR A 109 -15.30 0.86 -5.59
CA TYR A 109 -16.12 2.05 -5.80
C TYR A 109 -16.66 2.10 -7.24
N LYS A 110 -15.83 1.96 -8.27
CA LYS A 110 -16.28 1.98 -9.67
C LYS A 110 -17.34 0.90 -9.98
N LEU A 111 -17.19 -0.30 -9.41
CA LEU A 111 -18.14 -1.39 -9.61
C LEU A 111 -19.47 -1.15 -8.87
N THR A 112 -19.43 -0.60 -7.65
CA THR A 112 -20.63 -0.20 -6.92
C THR A 112 -21.42 0.89 -7.67
N TYR A 113 -20.72 1.82 -8.34
CA TYR A 113 -21.33 2.87 -9.18
C TYR A 113 -21.84 2.36 -10.54
N GLY A 114 -21.83 1.04 -10.79
CA GLY A 114 -22.43 0.45 -11.98
C GLY A 114 -21.55 0.51 -13.25
N LEU A 115 -20.25 0.82 -13.15
CA LEU A 115 -19.38 0.73 -14.31
C LEU A 115 -19.23 -0.73 -14.77
N PRO A 116 -19.25 -1.01 -16.09
CA PRO A 116 -19.02 -2.35 -16.59
C PRO A 116 -17.66 -2.91 -16.16
N VAL A 117 -17.64 -4.17 -15.70
CA VAL A 117 -16.45 -4.82 -15.12
C VAL A 117 -15.21 -4.70 -15.99
N ARG A 118 -15.32 -4.98 -17.30
CA ARG A 118 -14.18 -4.87 -18.24
C ARG A 118 -13.64 -3.44 -18.31
N LYS A 119 -14.53 -2.45 -18.44
CA LYS A 119 -14.15 -1.03 -18.55
C LYS A 119 -13.47 -0.56 -17.26
N ALA A 120 -14.00 -0.93 -16.10
CA ALA A 120 -13.41 -0.61 -14.80
C ALA A 120 -12.01 -1.23 -14.62
N CYS A 121 -11.85 -2.52 -14.97
CA CYS A 121 -10.57 -3.23 -14.85
C CYS A 121 -9.51 -2.67 -15.78
N TYR A 122 -9.82 -2.45 -17.06
CA TYR A 122 -8.87 -1.86 -18.01
C TYR A 122 -8.47 -0.44 -17.61
N GLY A 123 -9.41 0.37 -17.10
CA GLY A 123 -9.10 1.70 -16.61
C GLY A 123 -8.12 1.70 -15.44
N ILE A 124 -8.23 0.75 -14.51
CA ILE A 124 -7.30 0.63 -13.38
C ILE A 124 -5.96 0.05 -13.82
N LEU A 125 -5.98 -0.99 -14.66
CA LEU A 125 -4.77 -1.60 -15.18
C LEU A 125 -3.93 -0.59 -15.96
N ARG A 126 -4.55 0.24 -16.80
CA ARG A 126 -3.88 1.35 -17.49
C ARG A 126 -3.30 2.36 -16.49
N PHE A 127 -4.07 2.77 -15.49
CA PHE A 127 -3.62 3.73 -14.49
C PHE A 127 -2.42 3.23 -13.66
N ILE A 128 -2.38 1.94 -13.32
CA ILE A 128 -1.25 1.31 -12.62
C ILE A 128 0.01 1.33 -13.49
N MET A 129 -0.10 0.99 -14.77
CA MET A 129 1.03 1.00 -15.70
C MET A 129 1.55 2.42 -15.98
N GLU A 130 0.65 3.39 -16.17
CA GLU A 130 1.02 4.82 -16.31
C GLU A 130 1.71 5.37 -15.06
N SER A 131 1.44 4.80 -13.89
CA SER A 131 2.10 5.16 -12.63
C SER A 131 3.52 4.57 -12.49
N GLY A 132 3.98 3.79 -13.47
CA GLY A 132 5.33 3.22 -13.52
C GLY A 132 5.47 1.85 -12.83
N ALA A 133 4.39 1.08 -12.74
CA ALA A 133 4.50 -0.32 -12.33
C ALA A 133 5.11 -1.18 -13.45
N ARG A 134 5.89 -2.21 -13.09
CA ARG A 134 6.48 -3.16 -14.05
C ARG A 134 5.43 -4.13 -14.61
N GLY A 135 4.38 -4.40 -13.83
CA GLY A 135 3.21 -5.12 -14.28
C GLY A 135 2.08 -5.16 -13.25
N ALA A 136 0.90 -5.56 -13.70
CA ALA A 136 -0.29 -5.62 -12.87
C ALA A 136 -1.20 -6.78 -13.27
N GLU A 137 -1.85 -7.38 -12.27
CA GLU A 137 -2.89 -8.40 -12.43
C GLU A 137 -4.13 -7.99 -11.64
N VAL A 138 -5.26 -7.88 -12.32
CA VAL A 138 -6.57 -7.63 -11.71
C VAL A 138 -7.46 -8.83 -12.00
N ILE A 139 -7.93 -9.49 -10.95
CA ILE A 139 -8.89 -10.59 -11.03
C ILE A 139 -10.21 -10.14 -10.40
N VAL A 140 -11.30 -10.32 -11.14
CA VAL A 140 -12.66 -10.15 -10.62
C VAL A 140 -13.37 -11.50 -10.71
N SER A 141 -13.88 -11.96 -9.58
CA SER A 141 -14.49 -13.28 -9.43
C SER A 141 -15.87 -13.16 -8.79
N GLY A 142 -16.83 -13.97 -9.25
CA GLY A 142 -18.19 -14.01 -8.70
C GLY A 142 -19.24 -14.10 -9.81
N LYS A 143 -20.49 -13.75 -9.49
CA LYS A 143 -21.60 -13.80 -10.45
C LYS A 143 -21.51 -12.64 -11.46
N ILE A 144 -20.88 -12.90 -12.60
CA ILE A 144 -20.67 -11.91 -13.66
C ILE A 144 -21.53 -12.32 -14.87
N LYS A 145 -22.56 -11.50 -15.18
CA LYS A 145 -23.50 -11.74 -16.30
C LYS A 145 -24.05 -13.17 -16.31
N GLY A 146 -24.86 -13.49 -15.30
CA GLY A 146 -25.51 -14.79 -15.11
C GLY A 146 -25.46 -15.27 -13.65
N GLN A 147 -26.15 -16.37 -13.35
CA GLN A 147 -26.21 -16.92 -11.99
C GLN A 147 -24.97 -17.74 -11.59
N ARG A 148 -24.25 -18.28 -12.58
CA ARG A 148 -23.02 -19.05 -12.36
C ARG A 148 -21.83 -18.11 -12.12
N ALA A 149 -20.99 -18.44 -11.14
CA ALA A 149 -19.77 -17.71 -10.87
C ALA A 149 -18.76 -17.86 -12.02
N LYS A 150 -18.06 -16.77 -12.35
CA LYS A 150 -16.98 -16.69 -13.34
C LYS A 150 -15.82 -15.90 -12.75
N ALA A 151 -14.61 -16.19 -13.20
CA ALA A 151 -13.42 -15.43 -12.86
C ALA A 151 -12.86 -14.79 -14.14
N MET A 152 -12.74 -13.47 -14.14
CA MET A 152 -12.12 -12.71 -15.21
C MET A 152 -10.77 -12.21 -14.73
N LYS A 153 -9.71 -12.57 -15.46
CA LYS A 153 -8.33 -12.17 -15.16
C LYS A 153 -7.85 -11.20 -16.23
N PHE A 154 -7.37 -10.04 -15.79
CA PHE A 154 -6.79 -8.99 -16.63
C PHE A 154 -5.33 -8.82 -16.23
N CYS A 155 -4.42 -9.03 -17.16
CA CYS A 155 -2.97 -8.97 -16.92
C CYS A 155 -2.30 -8.04 -17.91
N TYR A 156 -1.26 -7.35 -17.46
CA TYR A 156 -0.40 -6.55 -18.32
C TYR A 156 0.98 -6.39 -17.67
N GLY A 157 2.03 -6.36 -18.49
CA GLY A 157 3.41 -6.28 -18.03
C GLY A 157 3.94 -7.59 -17.42
N LEU A 158 5.03 -7.50 -16.65
CA LEU A 158 5.66 -8.64 -16.01
C LEU A 158 5.05 -8.91 -14.62
N MET A 159 4.87 -10.18 -14.26
CA MET A 159 4.41 -10.57 -12.92
C MET A 159 5.13 -11.82 -12.44
N ILE A 160 5.86 -11.70 -11.33
CA ILE A 160 6.50 -12.83 -10.65
C ILE A 160 5.52 -13.55 -9.71
N HIS A 161 5.66 -14.87 -9.59
CA HIS A 161 4.76 -15.71 -8.81
C HIS A 161 5.46 -16.53 -7.72
N SER A 162 6.78 -16.73 -7.83
CA SER A 162 7.57 -17.61 -6.96
C SER A 162 8.81 -16.91 -6.38
N GLY A 163 9.29 -17.44 -5.26
CA GLY A 163 10.50 -16.96 -4.57
C GLY A 163 10.26 -15.81 -3.59
N ASP A 164 11.30 -15.47 -2.84
CA ASP A 164 11.28 -14.34 -1.90
C ASP A 164 11.02 -12.96 -2.55
N PRO A 165 11.43 -12.68 -3.81
CA PRO A 165 11.11 -11.41 -4.48
C PRO A 165 9.63 -11.04 -4.47
N VAL A 166 8.73 -12.03 -4.46
CA VAL A 166 7.29 -11.79 -4.40
C VAL A 166 6.87 -11.02 -3.15
N ASN A 167 7.57 -11.20 -2.02
CA ASN A 167 7.20 -10.59 -0.75
C ASN A 167 7.43 -9.06 -0.72
N TYR A 168 8.40 -8.56 -1.50
CA TYR A 168 8.77 -7.14 -1.49
C TYR A 168 8.56 -6.43 -2.83
N TYR A 169 8.50 -7.15 -3.96
CA TYR A 169 8.17 -6.55 -5.27
C TYR A 169 6.66 -6.52 -5.57
N VAL A 170 5.89 -7.46 -5.02
CA VAL A 170 4.47 -7.59 -5.38
C VAL A 170 3.58 -7.16 -4.22
N ASP A 171 2.92 -6.02 -4.38
CA ASP A 171 1.83 -5.62 -3.49
C ASP A 171 0.52 -6.29 -3.92
N LYS A 172 -0.26 -6.78 -2.95
CA LYS A 172 -1.47 -7.58 -3.19
C LYS A 172 -2.60 -7.08 -2.29
N ALA A 173 -3.76 -6.89 -2.87
CA ALA A 173 -4.98 -6.55 -2.14
C ALA A 173 -6.16 -7.39 -2.60
N VAL A 174 -6.98 -7.83 -1.63
CA VAL A 174 -8.24 -8.52 -1.86
C VAL A 174 -9.36 -7.70 -1.25
N ARG A 175 -10.44 -7.48 -2.02
CA ARG A 175 -11.63 -6.74 -1.56
C ARG A 175 -12.91 -7.41 -2.01
N HIS A 176 -13.96 -7.16 -1.26
CA HIS A 176 -15.30 -7.66 -1.56
C HIS A 176 -16.17 -6.49 -1.99
N VAL A 177 -16.95 -6.70 -3.05
CA VAL A 177 -17.94 -5.74 -3.55
C VAL A 177 -19.31 -6.34 -3.36
N GLN A 178 -20.18 -5.62 -2.67
CA GLN A 178 -21.57 -6.00 -2.52
C GLN A 178 -22.37 -5.42 -3.69
N LEU A 179 -22.99 -6.28 -4.48
CA LEU A 179 -23.94 -5.91 -5.54
C LEU A 179 -25.30 -6.57 -5.25
N PRO A 180 -26.39 -6.07 -5.83
CA PRO A 180 -27.72 -6.68 -5.63
C PRO A 180 -27.79 -8.17 -5.98
N GLN A 181 -26.99 -8.64 -6.96
CA GLN A 181 -26.96 -10.05 -7.37
C GLN A 181 -26.15 -10.95 -6.41
N GLY A 182 -25.35 -10.36 -5.51
CA GLY A 182 -24.45 -11.05 -4.59
C GLY A 182 -23.08 -10.36 -4.46
N ILE A 183 -22.12 -11.08 -3.90
CA ILE A 183 -20.77 -10.55 -3.65
C ILE A 183 -19.84 -10.88 -4.83
N LEU A 184 -19.08 -9.88 -5.27
CA LEU A 184 -17.91 -10.07 -6.15
C LEU A 184 -16.62 -9.96 -5.33
N GLY A 185 -15.65 -10.83 -5.63
CA GLY A 185 -14.29 -10.76 -5.10
C GLY A 185 -13.36 -10.08 -6.10
N ILE A 186 -12.67 -9.03 -5.65
CA ILE A 186 -11.58 -8.36 -6.36
C ILE A 186 -10.26 -8.84 -5.77
N LYS A 187 -9.29 -9.15 -6.64
CA LYS A 187 -7.89 -9.33 -6.28
C LYS A 187 -7.02 -8.49 -7.22
N VAL A 188 -6.26 -7.56 -6.67
CA VAL A 188 -5.29 -6.74 -7.39
C VAL A 188 -3.89 -7.14 -6.95
N LYS A 189 -3.00 -7.38 -7.90
CA LYS A 189 -1.56 -7.53 -7.68
C LYS A 189 -0.82 -6.50 -8.52
N ILE A 190 0.13 -5.81 -7.92
CA ILE A 190 0.96 -4.81 -8.59
C ILE A 190 2.41 -5.21 -8.37
N MET A 191 3.14 -5.42 -9.46
CA MET A 191 4.59 -5.61 -9.43
C MET A 191 5.24 -4.23 -9.54
N MET A 192 5.85 -3.79 -8.45
CA MET A 192 6.61 -2.54 -8.40
C MET A 192 7.86 -2.65 -9.28
N ASP A 193 8.38 -1.50 -9.71
CA ASP A 193 9.68 -1.44 -10.35
C ASP A 193 10.81 -1.32 -9.32
N HIS A 194 12.04 -1.67 -9.71
CA HIS A 194 13.21 -1.46 -8.87
C HIS A 194 13.52 0.03 -8.75
N ASP A 195 13.76 0.50 -7.53
CA ASP A 195 14.12 1.90 -7.27
C ASP A 195 15.27 1.95 -6.27
N SER A 196 16.44 2.44 -6.71
CA SER A 196 17.62 2.60 -5.86
C SER A 196 17.37 3.53 -4.66
N SER A 197 16.47 4.51 -4.81
CA SER A 197 16.09 5.41 -3.72
C SER A 197 15.18 4.73 -2.69
N GLY A 198 14.43 3.71 -3.09
CA GLY A 198 13.47 2.98 -2.26
C GLY A 198 12.18 3.74 -1.96
N LYS A 199 11.81 4.73 -2.80
CA LYS A 199 10.59 5.53 -2.58
C LYS A 199 9.38 4.92 -3.28
N LYS A 200 9.57 4.44 -4.52
CA LYS A 200 8.49 3.88 -5.35
C LYS A 200 8.44 2.35 -5.31
N GLY A 201 9.56 1.71 -5.01
CA GLY A 201 9.70 0.26 -5.03
C GLY A 201 10.86 -0.21 -4.16
N PRO A 202 11.14 -1.53 -4.17
CA PRO A 202 12.21 -2.10 -3.36
C PRO A 202 13.58 -1.65 -3.83
N ARG A 203 14.48 -1.42 -2.87
CA ARG A 203 15.90 -1.09 -3.12
C ARG A 203 16.72 -2.26 -3.62
N LYS A 204 16.36 -3.48 -3.20
CA LYS A 204 17.06 -4.70 -3.61
C LYS A 204 16.66 -5.01 -5.04
N PRO A 205 17.62 -5.12 -5.99
CA PRO A 205 17.30 -5.56 -7.34
C PRO A 205 16.81 -7.01 -7.32
N LEU A 206 16.18 -7.43 -8.41
CA LEU A 206 15.85 -8.85 -8.57
C LEU A 206 17.14 -9.68 -8.59
N PRO A 207 17.13 -10.87 -7.99
CA PRO A 207 18.34 -11.68 -7.81
C PRO A 207 18.96 -12.17 -9.13
N ASP A 208 18.18 -12.20 -10.20
CA ASP A 208 18.58 -12.60 -11.56
C ASP A 208 19.04 -11.43 -12.43
N THR A 209 18.82 -10.18 -12.00
CA THR A 209 19.13 -8.99 -12.79
C THR A 209 20.56 -8.53 -12.53
N VAL A 210 21.47 -8.83 -13.47
CA VAL A 210 22.86 -8.38 -13.43
C VAL A 210 23.05 -7.17 -14.35
N THR A 211 23.42 -6.02 -13.79
CA THR A 211 23.75 -4.81 -14.55
C THR A 211 25.25 -4.77 -14.86
N ILE A 212 25.61 -4.96 -16.12
CA ILE A 212 26.99 -4.82 -16.59
C ILE A 212 27.17 -3.39 -17.09
N LEU A 213 28.05 -2.64 -16.44
CA LEU A 213 28.37 -1.27 -16.87
C LEU A 213 29.35 -1.32 -18.04
N ALA A 214 29.18 -0.41 -18.99
CA ALA A 214 30.15 -0.24 -20.08
C ALA A 214 31.50 0.21 -19.51
N ALA A 215 32.59 -0.27 -20.11
CA ALA A 215 33.92 0.21 -19.79
C ALA A 215 33.99 1.72 -20.03
N LYS A 216 34.71 2.43 -19.15
CA LYS A 216 34.99 3.84 -19.36
C LYS A 216 35.86 3.97 -20.60
N GLU A 217 35.54 4.91 -21.49
CA GLU A 217 36.41 5.24 -22.61
C GLU A 217 37.71 5.83 -22.05
N GLU A 218 38.79 5.06 -22.15
CA GLU A 218 40.13 5.51 -21.84
C GLU A 218 40.78 6.01 -23.12
N VAL A 219 41.19 7.28 -23.13
CA VAL A 219 42.03 7.80 -24.21
C VAL A 219 43.39 7.16 -24.06
N LEU A 220 43.82 6.39 -25.05
CA LEU A 220 45.15 5.81 -25.06
C LEU A 220 46.18 6.95 -24.99
N PRO A 221 47.09 6.96 -24.00
CA PRO A 221 48.12 7.97 -23.94
C PRO A 221 49.01 7.85 -25.18
N THR A 222 49.15 8.95 -25.93
CA THR A 222 49.98 8.99 -27.15
C THR A 222 51.46 8.96 -26.85
N ALA A 223 51.88 9.41 -25.67
CA ALA A 223 53.25 9.41 -25.18
C ALA A 223 53.28 9.32 -23.65
N PRO A 224 54.39 8.84 -23.06
CA PRO A 224 54.57 8.89 -21.61
C PRO A 224 54.68 10.35 -21.13
N TYR A 225 53.89 10.71 -20.12
CA TYR A 225 53.95 12.04 -19.47
C TYR A 225 54.05 11.90 -17.95
N SER A 226 54.65 12.90 -17.30
CA SER A 226 54.78 12.97 -15.83
C SER A 226 53.97 14.14 -15.28
N GLU A 227 53.05 13.89 -14.35
CA GLU A 227 52.36 14.94 -13.58
C GLU A 227 52.98 15.07 -12.17
N ASN A 228 53.61 16.21 -11.89
CA ASN A 228 54.05 16.56 -10.53
C ASN A 228 52.86 17.16 -9.77
N LYS A 229 52.35 16.46 -8.77
CA LYS A 229 51.42 17.03 -7.79
C LYS A 229 52.23 17.88 -6.79
N MET A 230 51.97 19.19 -6.73
CA MET A 230 52.39 20.04 -5.60
C MET A 230 51.61 19.69 -4.34
#